data_AF-A0A812R514-F1
#
_entry.id   AF-A0A812R514-F1
#
_cell.length_a   1.000
_cell.length_b   1.000
_cell.length_c   1.000
_cell.angle_alpha   90.00
_cell.angle_beta   90.00
_cell.angle_gamma   90.00
#
_symmetry.space_group_name_H-M   'P 1'
#
loop_
_entity.id
_entity.type
_entity.pdbx_description
1 polymer ?
#
loop_
_entity_poly.entity_id
_entity_poly.type
_entity_poly.pdbx_seq_one_letter_code
_entity_poly.pdbx_strand_id
1 'polypeptide(L)'
;MVSRYSWSIINTTVSIFSAVMIFNGVDEVGLFLFVNPLLGEFPQGWRQVARVIVGYLVFLAWFTVAHIMIAYVSNALKRQGFEGELEEGETQGRSWVVNDTVRGDNGQPVEPTLVRPGGREKSVAIVGNVEVFVMTKDLAKQGFEQRTKCWSMLYAHMAGFAMISAGGDLQHAEPFRGSSVMSFVSVAVNVLFLLSLFRLSRAMRPTVEDSDDEEEAEAVRLCEEHAIEAEDELFCLSISFLFVQAVRYSVTGVLSTKNGSEPGEEFGLREIATVYGVGVLAVAGAFLMALSGYSRRLADLARGTFCMAFAWCLLFASRWMFESWRLLVTLDVSPRTIEGRVVLALFLSTFTAFAIIVLDKFEDTSRNPRLAHNVVKNLVTGLSILVGFTWEHVVDGCTEAIASIYHGHELKKLVSKVVGATIIPLVVLPAWRRHVLQKVLMLMKHKKDKRVAERLAQMVSGGKIELSSSEDEPDADLAW
;
A
#
# COMPACT_ATOMS: atom_id res chain seq x y z
N MET A 1 17.84 8.83 -11.38
CA MET A 1 16.44 9.05 -10.98
C MET A 1 15.68 7.72 -10.86
N VAL A 2 15.82 6.83 -11.86
CA VAL A 2 15.40 5.41 -11.89
C VAL A 2 15.43 4.67 -10.54
N SER A 3 16.52 4.79 -9.76
CA SER A 3 16.65 4.07 -8.47
C SER A 3 15.50 4.35 -7.47
N ARG A 4 14.94 5.57 -7.41
CA ARG A 4 13.94 5.92 -6.39
C ARG A 4 12.63 5.17 -6.59
N TYR A 5 12.10 5.18 -7.82
CA TYR A 5 10.85 4.47 -8.11
C TYR A 5 11.05 2.99 -7.89
N SER A 6 12.17 2.41 -8.34
CA SER A 6 12.51 1.01 -8.07
C SER A 6 12.47 0.68 -6.58
N TRP A 7 13.10 1.49 -5.72
CA TRP A 7 13.03 1.29 -4.26
C TRP A 7 11.61 1.43 -3.71
N SER A 8 10.85 2.42 -4.19
CA SER A 8 9.44 2.61 -3.79
C SER A 8 8.57 1.41 -4.16
N ILE A 9 8.79 0.83 -5.33
CA ILE A 9 8.07 -0.36 -5.80
C ILE A 9 8.42 -1.55 -4.95
N ILE A 10 9.72 -1.84 -4.78
CA ILE A 10 10.17 -2.94 -3.93
C ILE A 10 9.58 -2.79 -2.52
N ASN A 11 9.56 -1.57 -1.98
CA ASN A 11 8.93 -1.29 -0.69
C ASN A 11 7.45 -1.64 -0.65
N THR A 12 6.67 -1.10 -1.58
CA THR A 12 5.22 -1.30 -1.65
C THR A 12 4.89 -2.76 -1.95
N THR A 13 5.53 -3.37 -2.95
CA THR A 13 5.39 -4.79 -3.30
C THR A 13 5.67 -5.70 -2.11
N VAL A 14 6.77 -5.50 -1.39
CA VAL A 14 7.12 -6.34 -0.23
C VAL A 14 6.13 -6.14 0.93
N SER A 15 5.68 -4.89 1.17
CA SER A 15 4.65 -4.61 2.18
C SER A 15 3.34 -5.33 1.86
N ILE A 16 2.84 -5.18 0.63
CA ILE A 16 1.58 -5.81 0.17
C ILE A 16 1.68 -7.31 0.23
N PHE A 17 2.76 -7.88 -0.30
CA PHE A 17 3.01 -9.32 -0.29
C PHE A 17 3.06 -9.86 1.14
N SER A 18 3.70 -9.15 2.08
CA SER A 18 3.70 -9.58 3.48
C SER A 18 2.31 -9.45 4.10
N ALA A 19 1.59 -8.37 3.82
CA ALA A 19 0.24 -8.13 4.35
C ALA A 19 -0.75 -9.21 3.88
N VAL A 20 -0.78 -9.53 2.58
CA VAL A 20 -1.70 -10.52 2.02
C VAL A 20 -1.40 -11.92 2.55
N MET A 21 -0.12 -12.30 2.69
CA MET A 21 0.24 -13.61 3.26
C MET A 21 -0.20 -13.73 4.72
N ILE A 22 0.06 -12.71 5.55
CA ILE A 22 -0.39 -12.72 6.95
C ILE A 22 -1.92 -12.74 7.02
N PHE A 23 -2.59 -11.91 6.22
CA PHE A 23 -4.05 -11.84 6.18
C PHE A 23 -4.65 -13.19 5.77
N ASN A 24 -4.21 -13.78 4.65
CA ASN A 24 -4.71 -15.07 4.16
C ASN A 24 -4.50 -16.18 5.20
N GLY A 25 -3.32 -16.22 5.86
CA GLY A 25 -3.07 -17.18 6.93
C GLY A 25 -4.03 -17.03 8.11
N VAL A 26 -4.36 -15.80 8.52
CA VAL A 26 -5.34 -15.54 9.60
C VAL A 26 -6.77 -15.81 9.14
N ASP A 27 -7.13 -15.42 7.91
CA ASP A 27 -8.46 -15.59 7.33
C ASP A 27 -8.79 -17.07 7.16
N GLU A 28 -7.86 -17.90 6.65
CA GLU A 28 -8.05 -19.35 6.52
C GLU A 28 -8.30 -20.02 7.88
N VAL A 29 -7.54 -19.63 8.91
CA VAL A 29 -7.75 -20.12 10.28
C VAL A 29 -9.11 -19.67 10.82
N GLY A 30 -9.45 -18.40 10.62
CA GLY A 30 -10.72 -17.83 11.04
C GLY A 30 -11.93 -18.53 10.39
N LEU A 31 -11.83 -18.77 9.08
CA LEU A 31 -12.82 -19.48 8.30
C LEU A 31 -12.95 -20.92 8.77
N PHE A 32 -11.85 -21.64 8.97
CA PHE A 32 -11.87 -23.04 9.37
C PHE A 32 -12.39 -23.25 10.80
N LEU A 33 -11.96 -22.43 11.76
CA LEU A 33 -12.28 -22.64 13.18
C LEU A 33 -13.64 -22.05 13.58
N PHE A 34 -14.05 -20.93 12.99
CA PHE A 34 -15.22 -20.19 13.46
C PHE A 34 -16.35 -20.14 12.43
N VAL A 35 -16.03 -19.79 11.18
CA VAL A 35 -17.08 -19.50 10.18
C VAL A 35 -17.68 -20.77 9.59
N ASN A 36 -16.85 -21.69 9.10
CA ASN A 36 -17.30 -22.90 8.42
C ASN A 36 -18.09 -23.83 9.35
N PRO A 37 -17.68 -24.07 10.61
CA PRO A 37 -18.48 -24.90 11.53
C PRO A 37 -19.84 -24.28 11.87
N LEU A 38 -19.93 -22.95 11.90
CA LEU A 38 -21.14 -22.24 12.31
C LEU A 38 -22.12 -22.01 11.15
N LEU A 39 -21.61 -21.62 9.97
CA LEU A 39 -22.41 -21.16 8.84
C LEU A 39 -22.42 -22.16 7.66
N GLY A 40 -21.47 -23.09 7.62
CA GLY A 40 -21.20 -23.95 6.47
C GLY A 40 -20.39 -23.23 5.38
N GLU A 41 -19.79 -24.01 4.47
CA GLU A 41 -18.88 -23.48 3.43
C GLU A 41 -19.59 -22.64 2.37
N PHE A 42 -20.82 -23.02 2.01
CA PHE A 42 -21.66 -22.34 1.01
C PHE A 42 -23.02 -21.99 1.61
N PRO A 43 -23.08 -20.98 2.49
CA PRO A 43 -24.30 -20.64 3.18
C PRO A 43 -25.34 -20.07 2.21
N GLN A 44 -26.59 -20.52 2.34
CA GLN A 44 -27.75 -19.98 1.63
C GLN A 44 -28.71 -19.28 2.63
N GLY A 45 -29.53 -18.36 2.12
CA GLY A 45 -30.53 -17.64 2.93
C GLY A 45 -29.89 -16.79 4.04
N TRP A 46 -30.43 -16.86 5.26
CA TRP A 46 -29.95 -16.05 6.39
C TRP A 46 -28.47 -16.27 6.73
N ARG A 47 -27.94 -17.47 6.49
CA ARG A 47 -26.52 -17.78 6.76
C ARG A 47 -25.58 -17.01 5.84
N GLN A 48 -26.03 -16.67 4.63
CA GLN A 48 -25.26 -15.84 3.70
C GLN A 48 -25.13 -14.42 4.24
N VAL A 49 -26.22 -13.85 4.75
CA VAL A 49 -26.21 -12.55 5.43
C VAL A 49 -25.32 -12.59 6.66
N ALA A 50 -25.38 -13.66 7.46
CA ALA A 50 -24.49 -13.84 8.60
C ALA A 50 -23.01 -13.86 8.18
N ARG A 51 -22.66 -14.52 7.07
CA ARG A 51 -21.29 -14.51 6.53
C ARG A 51 -20.82 -13.11 6.14
N VAL A 52 -21.67 -12.34 5.46
CA VAL A 52 -21.40 -10.93 5.14
C VAL A 52 -21.13 -10.13 6.41
N ILE A 53 -21.99 -10.24 7.43
CA ILE A 53 -21.84 -9.54 8.71
C ILE A 53 -20.49 -9.90 9.36
N VAL A 54 -20.16 -11.20 9.43
CA VAL A 54 -18.88 -11.65 9.99
C VAL A 54 -17.70 -11.07 9.20
N GLY A 55 -17.77 -11.04 7.87
CA GLY A 55 -16.75 -10.41 7.02
C GLY A 55 -16.52 -8.93 7.37
N TYR A 56 -17.59 -8.15 7.52
CA TYR A 56 -17.47 -6.75 7.94
C TYR A 56 -16.96 -6.59 9.37
N LEU A 57 -17.31 -7.50 10.29
CA LEU A 57 -16.76 -7.49 11.66
C LEU A 57 -15.26 -7.78 11.67
N VAL A 58 -14.79 -8.73 10.87
CA VAL A 58 -13.36 -9.02 10.68
C VAL A 58 -12.63 -7.81 10.08
N PHE A 59 -13.23 -7.16 9.07
CA PHE A 59 -12.71 -5.91 8.53
C PHE A 59 -12.62 -4.81 9.59
N LEU A 60 -13.68 -4.57 10.37
CA LEU A 60 -13.70 -3.55 11.42
C LEU A 60 -12.64 -3.85 12.50
N ALA A 61 -12.41 -5.13 12.83
CA ALA A 61 -11.35 -5.52 13.74
C ALA A 61 -9.97 -5.15 13.18
N TRP A 62 -9.68 -5.49 11.92
CA TRP A 62 -8.41 -5.10 11.28
C TRP A 62 -8.24 -3.59 11.13
N PHE A 63 -9.30 -2.87 10.77
CA PHE A 63 -9.31 -1.41 10.72
C PHE A 63 -8.98 -0.81 12.09
N THR A 64 -9.62 -1.30 13.15
CA THR A 64 -9.36 -0.85 14.52
C THR A 64 -7.92 -1.14 14.95
N VAL A 65 -7.42 -2.35 14.67
CA VAL A 65 -6.02 -2.70 14.94
C VAL A 65 -5.07 -1.79 14.19
N ALA A 66 -5.34 -1.47 12.91
CA ALA A 66 -4.51 -0.55 12.14
C ALA A 66 -4.41 0.82 12.81
N HIS A 67 -5.55 1.41 13.20
CA HIS A 67 -5.59 2.72 13.85
C HIS A 67 -4.94 2.73 15.23
N ILE A 68 -5.17 1.70 16.06
CA ILE A 68 -4.51 1.54 17.37
C ILE A 68 -3.00 1.41 17.18
N MET A 69 -2.55 0.61 16.21
CA MET A 69 -1.13 0.43 15.94
C MET A 69 -0.47 1.72 15.44
N ILE A 70 -1.16 2.50 14.60
CA ILE A 70 -0.67 3.81 14.16
C ILE A 70 -0.50 4.74 15.37
N ALA A 71 -1.53 4.86 16.22
CA ALA A 71 -1.50 5.71 17.40
C ALA A 71 -0.48 5.26 18.46
N TYR A 72 -0.27 3.95 18.59
CA TYR A 72 0.74 3.37 19.48
C TYR A 72 2.15 3.65 18.98
N VAL A 73 2.43 3.38 17.70
CA VAL A 73 3.78 3.49 17.14
C VAL A 73 4.19 4.95 16.89
N SER A 74 3.23 5.85 16.63
CA SER A 74 3.46 7.30 16.57
C SER A 74 3.71 7.93 17.93
N ASN A 75 3.57 7.16 19.02
CA ASN A 75 3.66 7.62 20.41
C ASN A 75 2.52 8.55 20.85
N ALA A 76 1.44 8.67 20.08
CA ALA A 76 0.28 9.50 20.44
C ALA A 76 -0.44 8.96 21.69
N LEU A 77 -0.49 7.63 21.88
CA LEU A 77 -1.16 7.01 23.04
C LEU A 77 -0.36 7.10 24.35
N LYS A 78 0.98 7.08 24.31
CA LYS A 78 1.80 7.01 25.53
C LYS A 78 1.84 8.33 26.30
N ARG A 79 1.63 9.45 25.61
CA ARG A 79 1.74 10.80 26.19
C ARG A 79 0.46 11.32 26.87
N GLN A 80 -0.71 10.78 26.52
CA GLN A 80 -2.00 11.25 27.05
C GLN A 80 -2.36 10.77 28.48
N GLY A 81 -1.54 9.98 29.17
CA GLY A 81 -1.96 9.49 30.50
C GLY A 81 -1.01 8.58 31.27
N PHE A 82 0.28 8.54 30.92
CA PHE A 82 1.26 7.78 31.69
C PHE A 82 2.47 8.68 32.00
N GLU A 83 2.32 9.56 33.00
CA GLU A 83 3.41 10.23 33.73
C GLU A 83 4.27 9.22 34.53
N GLY A 84 4.49 8.03 33.99
CA GLY A 84 5.44 7.08 34.53
C GLY A 84 6.81 7.44 33.98
N GLU A 85 7.60 8.15 34.78
CA GLU A 85 9.05 8.33 34.68
C GLU A 85 9.65 7.73 33.40
N LEU A 86 9.56 8.47 32.28
CA LEU A 86 10.46 8.19 31.18
C LEU A 86 11.85 8.43 31.76
N GLU A 87 12.64 7.36 31.86
CA GLU A 87 14.05 7.46 32.22
C GLU A 87 14.66 8.63 31.43
N GLU A 88 15.06 9.68 32.14
CA GLU A 88 15.71 10.90 31.60
C GLU A 88 17.02 10.61 30.84
N GLY A 89 17.36 9.34 30.61
CA GLY A 89 18.50 8.88 29.82
C GLY A 89 18.22 8.71 28.31
N GLU A 90 16.96 8.67 27.86
CA GLU A 90 16.61 8.48 26.44
C GLU A 90 16.15 9.77 25.71
N THR A 91 16.24 10.95 26.34
CA THR A 91 16.41 12.23 25.63
C THR A 91 17.83 12.32 25.05
N GLN A 92 18.19 11.29 24.28
CA GLN A 92 19.47 11.18 23.59
C GLN A 92 19.47 12.23 22.47
N GLY A 93 19.99 13.41 22.84
CA GLY A 93 20.10 14.57 21.99
C GLY A 93 20.70 14.24 20.63
N ARG A 94 20.31 15.05 19.64
CA ARG A 94 20.82 15.05 18.26
C ARG A 94 22.22 14.45 18.16
N SER A 95 22.32 13.27 17.53
CA SER A 95 23.61 12.63 17.29
C SER A 95 24.14 13.01 15.92
N TRP A 96 25.46 13.13 15.81
CA TRP A 96 26.09 13.26 14.51
C TRP A 96 26.00 11.93 13.78
N VAL A 97 25.55 11.93 12.54
CA VAL A 97 25.53 10.73 11.70
C VAL A 97 26.23 10.97 10.38
N VAL A 98 26.79 9.93 9.80
CA VAL A 98 27.33 9.98 8.43
C VAL A 98 26.20 10.37 7.46
N ASN A 99 26.45 11.40 6.65
CA ASN A 99 25.53 11.96 5.67
C ASN A 99 26.08 11.82 4.24
N ASP A 100 26.54 10.62 3.90
CA ASP A 100 27.05 10.29 2.57
C ASP A 100 26.26 9.11 2.00
N THR A 101 25.37 9.41 1.06
CA THR A 101 24.42 8.44 0.54
C THR A 101 25.01 7.26 -0.23
N VAL A 102 26.28 7.39 -0.64
CA VAL A 102 27.01 6.38 -1.42
C VAL A 102 27.74 5.41 -0.50
N ARG A 103 28.06 5.79 0.74
CA ARG A 103 28.74 4.93 1.70
C ARG A 103 27.77 3.95 2.39
N GLY A 104 28.30 2.78 2.74
CA GLY A 104 27.57 1.74 3.47
C GLY A 104 27.27 2.09 4.93
N ASP A 105 28.03 3.01 5.52
CA ASP A 105 27.88 3.49 6.90
C ASP A 105 26.99 4.74 7.01
N ASN A 106 26.32 5.13 5.93
CA ASN A 106 25.39 6.27 5.94
C ASN A 106 24.32 6.11 7.03
N GLY A 107 24.16 7.14 7.86
CA GLY A 107 23.21 7.17 8.97
C GLY A 107 23.71 6.51 10.25
N GLN A 108 24.90 5.90 10.24
CA GLN A 108 25.54 5.43 11.47
C GLN A 108 25.97 6.61 12.33
N PRO A 109 25.81 6.52 13.67
CA PRO A 109 26.26 7.56 14.58
C PRO A 109 27.79 7.70 14.51
N VAL A 110 28.25 8.94 14.58
CA VAL A 110 29.65 9.33 14.60
C VAL A 110 29.93 9.95 15.96
N GLU A 111 31.04 9.53 16.56
CA GLU A 111 31.47 10.08 17.84
C GLU A 111 31.71 11.59 17.69
N PRO A 112 31.15 12.44 18.58
CA PRO A 112 31.26 13.90 18.46
C PRO A 112 32.71 14.41 18.43
N THR A 113 33.65 13.67 19.02
CA THR A 113 35.09 13.97 19.05
C THR A 113 35.74 13.92 17.66
N LEU A 114 35.17 13.15 16.72
CA LEU A 114 35.66 13.02 15.35
C LEU A 114 35.14 14.10 14.41
N VAL A 115 34.16 14.90 14.86
CA VAL A 115 33.48 15.92 14.07
C VAL A 115 34.25 17.23 14.15
N ARG A 116 34.60 17.81 13.00
CA ARG A 116 35.24 19.12 12.96
C ARG A 116 34.31 20.18 13.60
N PRO A 117 34.81 21.02 14.50
CA PRO A 117 34.04 22.14 15.02
C PRO A 117 33.80 23.16 13.88
N GLY A 118 32.54 23.51 13.59
CA GLY A 118 32.26 24.48 12.53
C GLY A 118 30.83 24.61 12.03
N GLY A 119 29.91 23.68 12.34
CA GLY A 119 28.52 23.77 11.91
C GLY A 119 27.53 23.25 12.95
N ARG A 120 26.37 23.90 13.09
CA ARG A 120 25.30 23.50 14.02
C ARG A 120 24.55 22.24 13.57
N GLU A 121 24.45 22.02 12.26
CA GLU A 121 23.65 20.91 11.70
C GLU A 121 24.40 20.01 10.72
N LYS A 122 25.42 20.53 10.03
CA LYS A 122 26.23 19.80 9.05
C LYS A 122 27.70 20.10 9.32
N SER A 123 28.53 19.08 9.26
CA SER A 123 29.98 19.21 9.43
C SER A 123 30.72 18.11 8.65
N VAL A 124 32.03 18.03 8.82
CA VAL A 124 32.89 16.96 8.30
C VAL A 124 33.50 16.23 9.49
N ALA A 125 33.46 14.90 9.47
CA ALA A 125 34.14 14.06 10.46
C ALA A 125 35.23 13.23 9.79
N ILE A 126 36.23 12.79 10.55
CA ILE A 126 37.27 11.88 10.07
C ILE A 126 36.93 10.48 10.60
N VAL A 127 36.46 9.59 9.73
CA VAL A 127 36.13 8.19 10.07
C VAL A 127 37.05 7.26 9.30
N GLY A 128 37.94 6.57 9.99
CA GLY A 128 38.91 5.67 9.36
C GLY A 128 39.88 6.36 8.40
N ASN A 129 40.40 7.54 8.77
CA ASN A 129 41.28 8.39 7.94
C ASN A 129 40.64 8.94 6.64
N VAL A 130 39.32 8.83 6.49
CA VAL A 130 38.59 9.41 5.37
C VAL A 130 37.68 10.52 5.89
N GLU A 131 37.72 11.68 5.24
CA GLU A 131 36.78 12.76 5.52
C GLU A 131 35.38 12.39 5.04
N VAL A 132 34.40 12.48 5.92
CA VAL A 132 32.99 12.22 5.63
C VAL A 132 32.13 13.39 6.04
N PHE A 133 31.15 13.71 5.19
CA PHE A 133 30.11 14.64 5.57
C PHE A 133 29.24 14.00 6.66
N VAL A 134 29.01 14.75 7.73
CA VAL A 134 28.13 14.37 8.83
C VAL A 134 27.04 15.41 9.03
N MET A 135 25.91 14.99 9.60
CA MET A 135 24.85 15.90 10.00
C MET A 135 24.25 15.48 11.33
N THR A 136 23.78 16.44 12.13
CA THR A 136 23.03 16.14 13.35
C THR A 136 21.65 15.61 13.00
N LYS A 137 21.29 14.45 13.52
CA LYS A 137 19.97 13.86 13.37
C LYS A 137 19.41 13.48 14.73
N ASP A 138 18.12 13.72 14.87
CA ASP A 138 17.32 13.06 15.90
C ASP A 138 17.05 11.62 15.44
N LEU A 139 17.81 10.67 16.00
CA LEU A 139 17.70 9.25 15.69
C LEU A 139 16.43 8.64 16.29
N ALA A 140 16.00 9.13 17.45
CA ALA A 140 14.79 8.66 18.12
C ALA A 140 13.58 8.97 17.22
N LYS A 141 13.43 10.25 16.84
CA LYS A 141 12.38 10.72 15.93
C LYS A 141 12.35 9.96 14.60
N GLN A 142 13.51 9.77 13.97
CA GLN A 142 13.58 8.99 12.72
C GLN A 142 13.20 7.52 12.92
N GLY A 143 13.57 6.94 14.07
CA GLY A 143 13.13 5.60 14.45
C GLY A 143 11.61 5.51 14.58
N PHE A 144 10.97 6.50 15.18
CA PHE A 144 9.50 6.58 15.28
C PHE A 144 8.86 6.69 13.89
N GLU A 145 9.24 7.69 13.08
CA GLU A 145 8.71 7.88 11.71
C GLU A 145 8.83 6.59 10.86
N GLN A 146 9.98 5.93 10.92
CA GLN A 146 10.21 4.68 10.20
C GLN A 146 9.29 3.55 10.66
N ARG A 147 9.12 3.39 11.98
CA ARG A 147 8.23 2.36 12.53
C ARG A 147 6.78 2.68 12.20
N THR A 148 6.33 3.91 12.36
CA THR A 148 4.95 4.31 12.09
C THR A 148 4.62 4.07 10.63
N LYS A 149 5.49 4.48 9.71
CA LYS A 149 5.31 4.20 8.27
C LYS A 149 5.30 2.71 7.94
N CYS A 150 6.18 1.92 8.57
CA CYS A 150 6.25 0.48 8.36
C CYS A 150 4.95 -0.22 8.75
N TRP A 151 4.48 0.05 9.96
CA TRP A 151 3.32 -0.64 10.52
C TRP A 151 2.00 -0.10 9.96
N SER A 152 1.88 1.22 9.76
CA SER A 152 0.70 1.83 9.10
C SER A 152 0.44 1.19 7.74
N MET A 153 1.45 1.15 6.87
CA MET A 153 1.35 0.58 5.53
C MET A 153 1.01 -0.91 5.57
N LEU A 154 1.65 -1.68 6.46
CA LEU A 154 1.36 -3.12 6.59
C LEU A 154 -0.09 -3.37 7.01
N TYR A 155 -0.57 -2.73 8.07
CA TYR A 155 -1.93 -2.92 8.57
C TYR A 155 -3.00 -2.30 7.66
N ALA A 156 -2.69 -1.20 6.94
CA ALA A 156 -3.57 -0.62 5.92
C ALA A 156 -3.86 -1.63 4.81
N HIS A 157 -2.83 -2.30 4.30
CA HIS A 157 -3.00 -3.35 3.30
C HIS A 157 -3.79 -4.56 3.85
N MET A 158 -3.52 -5.01 5.08
CA MET A 158 -4.27 -6.10 5.71
C MET A 158 -5.76 -5.76 5.87
N ALA A 159 -6.07 -4.54 6.35
CA ALA A 159 -7.44 -4.04 6.42
C ALA A 159 -8.07 -3.91 5.02
N GLY A 160 -7.28 -3.53 4.01
CA GLY A 160 -7.70 -3.52 2.61
C GLY A 160 -8.10 -4.91 2.09
N PHE A 161 -7.35 -5.96 2.41
CA PHE A 161 -7.71 -7.34 2.06
C PHE A 161 -8.92 -7.86 2.81
N ALA A 162 -9.04 -7.52 4.10
CA ALA A 162 -10.25 -7.81 4.86
C ALA A 162 -11.47 -7.14 4.23
N MET A 163 -11.32 -5.90 3.74
CA MET A 163 -12.37 -5.16 3.03
C MET A 163 -12.70 -5.80 1.67
N ILE A 164 -11.70 -6.28 0.92
CA ILE A 164 -11.93 -7.04 -0.32
C ILE A 164 -12.72 -8.31 -0.02
N SER A 165 -12.37 -9.06 1.03
CA SER A 165 -13.07 -10.29 1.40
C SER A 165 -14.52 -10.01 1.82
N ALA A 166 -14.74 -8.98 2.66
CA ALA A 166 -16.08 -8.57 3.12
C ALA A 166 -16.95 -8.02 1.97
N GLY A 167 -16.40 -7.13 1.15
CA GLY A 167 -17.09 -6.59 -0.02
C GLY A 167 -17.35 -7.64 -1.10
N GLY A 168 -16.46 -8.63 -1.22
CA GLY A 168 -16.64 -9.80 -2.08
C GLY A 168 -17.76 -10.70 -1.59
N ASP A 169 -17.86 -10.97 -0.28
CA ASP A 169 -19.02 -11.66 0.31
C ASP A 169 -20.33 -10.90 0.02
N LEU A 170 -20.32 -9.57 0.13
CA LEU A 170 -21.48 -8.75 -0.21
C LEU A 170 -21.84 -8.87 -1.70
N GLN A 171 -20.86 -8.82 -2.62
CA GLN A 171 -21.09 -9.01 -4.06
C GLN A 171 -21.70 -10.38 -4.38
N HIS A 172 -21.31 -11.42 -3.64
CA HIS A 172 -21.84 -12.77 -3.78
C HIS A 172 -23.18 -12.98 -3.07
N ALA A 173 -23.64 -12.03 -2.24
CA ALA A 173 -24.93 -12.10 -1.57
C ALA A 173 -26.10 -11.76 -2.49
N GLU A 174 -27.28 -12.33 -2.24
CA GLU A 174 -28.51 -11.84 -2.88
C GLU A 174 -28.96 -10.53 -2.23
N PRO A 175 -29.39 -9.51 -3.00
CA PRO A 175 -29.65 -9.51 -4.46
C PRO A 175 -28.44 -9.14 -5.34
N PHE A 176 -27.27 -8.84 -4.76
CA PHE A 176 -26.11 -8.29 -5.47
C PHE A 176 -25.54 -9.19 -6.57
N ARG A 177 -25.53 -10.52 -6.33
CA ARG A 177 -25.09 -11.52 -7.33
C ARG A 177 -26.06 -11.71 -8.50
N GLY A 178 -27.26 -11.12 -8.44
CA GLY A 178 -28.33 -11.39 -9.41
C GLY A 178 -28.14 -10.72 -10.76
N SER A 179 -27.35 -9.65 -10.83
CA SER A 179 -26.98 -8.98 -12.08
C SER A 179 -25.69 -8.18 -11.92
N SER A 180 -25.01 -7.89 -13.03
CA SER A 180 -23.81 -7.06 -13.04
C SER A 180 -24.06 -5.64 -12.50
N VAL A 181 -25.23 -5.06 -12.79
CA VAL A 181 -25.64 -3.75 -12.25
C VAL A 181 -25.74 -3.80 -10.73
N MET A 182 -26.35 -4.85 -10.17
CA MET A 182 -26.44 -5.01 -8.72
C MET A 182 -25.06 -5.23 -8.08
N SER A 183 -24.13 -5.87 -8.77
CA SER A 183 -22.72 -5.97 -8.32
C SER A 183 -22.02 -4.60 -8.25
N PHE A 184 -22.35 -3.65 -9.14
CA PHE A 184 -21.89 -2.26 -9.00
C PHE A 184 -22.58 -1.53 -7.84
N VAL A 185 -23.85 -1.82 -7.56
CA VAL A 185 -24.55 -1.26 -6.39
C VAL A 185 -23.84 -1.67 -5.09
N SER A 186 -23.37 -2.92 -4.95
CA SER A 186 -22.58 -3.30 -3.78
C SER A 186 -21.25 -2.56 -3.69
N VAL A 187 -20.61 -2.19 -4.80
CA VAL A 187 -19.41 -1.32 -4.77
C VAL A 187 -19.77 0.05 -4.21
N ALA A 188 -20.89 0.64 -4.65
CA ALA A 188 -21.36 1.93 -4.13
C ALA A 188 -21.69 1.86 -2.63
N VAL A 189 -22.31 0.76 -2.16
CA VAL A 189 -22.55 0.52 -0.72
C VAL A 189 -21.23 0.49 0.06
N ASN A 190 -20.21 -0.19 -0.46
CA ASN A 190 -18.88 -0.23 0.16
C ASN A 190 -18.21 1.15 0.22
N VAL A 191 -18.32 1.96 -0.85
CA VAL A 191 -17.83 3.34 -0.85
C VAL A 191 -18.50 4.16 0.24
N LEU A 192 -19.84 4.12 0.34
CA LEU A 192 -20.58 4.86 1.37
C LEU A 192 -20.22 4.41 2.79
N PHE A 193 -20.07 3.09 2.98
CA PHE A 193 -19.66 2.50 4.25
C PHE A 193 -18.27 3.00 4.67
N LEU A 194 -17.26 2.92 3.79
CA LEU A 194 -15.90 3.37 4.10
C LEU A 194 -15.83 4.88 4.36
N LEU A 195 -16.49 5.71 3.54
CA LEU A 195 -16.51 7.15 3.76
C LEU A 195 -17.18 7.52 5.10
N SER A 196 -18.22 6.79 5.50
CA SER A 196 -18.87 6.97 6.80
C SER A 196 -17.94 6.54 7.95
N LEU A 197 -17.24 5.42 7.79
CA LEU A 197 -16.27 4.93 8.76
C LEU A 197 -15.08 5.88 8.92
N PHE A 198 -14.55 6.45 7.84
CA PHE A 198 -13.44 7.42 7.90
C PHE A 198 -13.85 8.71 8.60
N ARG A 199 -15.09 9.17 8.41
CA ARG A 199 -15.65 10.30 9.17
C ARG A 199 -15.74 9.98 10.66
N LEU A 200 -16.20 8.79 11.01
CA LEU A 200 -16.26 8.34 12.40
C LEU A 200 -14.86 8.23 13.02
N SER A 201 -13.93 7.61 12.30
CA SER A 201 -12.52 7.47 12.69
C SER A 201 -11.89 8.85 12.96
N ARG A 202 -12.11 9.81 12.06
CA ARG A 202 -11.66 11.19 12.23
C ARG A 202 -12.24 11.85 13.47
N ALA A 203 -13.55 11.68 13.73
CA ALA A 203 -14.20 12.26 14.89
C ALA A 203 -13.71 11.67 16.23
N MET A 204 -13.13 10.45 16.21
CA MET A 204 -12.57 9.80 17.40
C MET A 204 -11.07 10.08 17.60
N ARG A 205 -10.38 10.69 16.64
CA ARG A 205 -8.94 10.98 16.74
C ARG A 205 -8.70 12.25 17.56
N PRO A 206 -7.65 12.29 18.41
CA PRO A 206 -7.24 13.52 19.09
C PRO A 206 -6.77 14.56 18.06
N THR A 207 -7.06 15.84 18.32
CA THR A 207 -6.63 16.94 17.45
C THR A 207 -5.36 17.58 17.99
N VAL A 208 -4.60 18.23 17.11
CA VAL A 208 -3.37 18.96 17.48
C VAL A 208 -3.68 20.16 18.39
N GLU A 209 -4.89 20.71 18.30
CA GLU A 209 -5.32 21.85 19.12
C GLU A 209 -5.43 21.50 20.61
N ASP A 210 -5.50 20.21 20.94
CA ASP A 210 -5.64 19.72 22.31
C ASP A 210 -4.29 19.60 23.06
N SER A 211 -3.15 19.79 22.39
CA SER A 211 -1.81 19.58 22.98
C SER A 211 -1.03 20.88 23.22
N ASP A 212 -0.62 21.14 24.46
CA ASP A 212 0.24 22.27 24.85
C ASP A 212 1.74 22.01 24.59
N ASP A 213 2.15 20.75 24.38
CA ASP A 213 3.53 20.31 24.12
C ASP A 213 3.78 20.15 22.60
N GLU A 214 4.85 20.79 22.09
CA GLU A 214 5.27 20.69 20.68
C GLU A 214 5.59 19.25 20.27
N GLU A 215 6.16 18.44 21.18
CA GLU A 215 6.48 17.06 20.85
C GLU A 215 5.22 16.17 20.80
N GLU A 216 4.23 16.43 21.65
CA GLU A 216 2.92 15.76 21.60
C GLU A 216 2.17 16.15 20.33
N ALA A 217 2.12 17.45 20.01
CA ALA A 217 1.55 17.97 18.78
C ALA A 217 2.14 17.27 17.54
N GLU A 218 3.46 17.05 17.52
CA GLU A 218 4.13 16.33 16.44
C GLU A 218 3.73 14.85 16.38
N ALA A 219 3.63 14.16 17.52
CA ALA A 219 3.19 12.76 17.57
C ALA A 219 1.74 12.59 17.07
N VAL A 220 0.86 13.53 17.42
CA VAL A 220 -0.53 13.58 16.93
C VAL A 220 -0.58 13.85 15.43
N ARG A 221 0.20 14.81 14.91
CA ARG A 221 0.32 15.07 13.46
C ARG A 221 0.78 13.84 12.68
N LEU A 222 1.82 13.15 13.18
CA LEU A 222 2.35 11.95 12.55
C LEU A 222 1.31 10.81 12.57
N CYS A 223 0.53 10.70 13.65
CA CYS A 223 -0.58 9.75 13.75
C CYS A 223 -1.67 10.05 12.70
N GLU A 224 -2.09 11.32 12.59
CA GLU A 224 -3.13 11.74 11.65
C GLU A 224 -2.69 11.54 10.20
N GLU A 225 -1.48 11.97 9.84
CA GLU A 225 -0.93 11.81 8.49
C GLU A 225 -0.95 10.35 8.06
N HIS A 226 -0.38 9.45 8.87
CA HIS A 226 -0.32 8.04 8.53
C HIS A 226 -1.67 7.32 8.62
N ALA A 227 -2.61 7.80 9.45
CA ALA A 227 -3.96 7.26 9.47
C ALA A 227 -4.74 7.64 8.19
N ILE A 228 -4.60 8.86 7.70
CA ILE A 228 -5.21 9.27 6.43
C ILE A 228 -4.58 8.52 5.25
N GLU A 229 -3.25 8.41 5.20
CA GLU A 229 -2.58 7.59 4.18
C GLU A 229 -3.07 6.13 4.20
N ALA A 230 -3.20 5.53 5.39
CA ALA A 230 -3.70 4.17 5.55
C ALA A 230 -5.17 4.01 5.07
N GLU A 231 -6.05 4.95 5.42
CA GLU A 231 -7.45 4.98 4.97
C GLU A 231 -7.54 5.07 3.44
N ASP A 232 -6.75 5.96 2.84
CA ASP A 232 -6.76 6.20 1.39
C ASP A 232 -6.20 5.00 0.61
N GLU A 233 -5.13 4.36 1.09
CA GLU A 233 -4.58 3.12 0.51
C GLU A 233 -5.59 1.97 0.59
N LEU A 234 -6.21 1.77 1.77
CA LEU A 234 -7.26 0.77 2.00
C LEU A 234 -8.44 0.98 1.04
N PHE A 235 -8.93 2.21 0.92
CA PHE A 235 -10.04 2.55 0.04
C PHE A 235 -9.70 2.27 -1.42
N CYS A 236 -8.56 2.80 -1.91
CA CYS A 236 -8.16 2.64 -3.30
C CYS A 236 -7.96 1.17 -3.65
N LEU A 237 -7.32 0.39 -2.78
CA LEU A 237 -7.09 -1.04 -2.97
C LEU A 237 -8.41 -1.82 -3.05
N SER A 238 -9.28 -1.66 -2.07
CA SER A 238 -10.51 -2.47 -1.96
C SER A 238 -11.57 -2.10 -2.98
N ILE A 239 -11.86 -0.81 -3.16
CA ILE A 239 -12.90 -0.35 -4.09
C ILE A 239 -12.52 -0.63 -5.55
N SER A 240 -11.24 -0.46 -5.91
CA SER A 240 -10.80 -0.75 -7.28
C SER A 240 -10.90 -2.23 -7.62
N PHE A 241 -10.58 -3.12 -6.68
CA PHE A 241 -10.71 -4.56 -6.87
C PHE A 241 -12.17 -4.96 -7.09
N LEU A 242 -13.07 -4.54 -6.19
CA LEU A 242 -14.51 -4.84 -6.28
C LEU A 242 -15.14 -4.22 -7.53
N PHE A 243 -14.69 -3.04 -7.94
CA PHE A 243 -15.10 -2.41 -9.20
C PHE A 243 -14.69 -3.25 -10.41
N VAL A 244 -13.43 -3.69 -10.49
CA VAL A 244 -12.96 -4.53 -11.61
C VAL A 244 -13.62 -5.91 -11.59
N GLN A 245 -13.96 -6.45 -10.42
CA GLN A 245 -14.77 -7.66 -10.30
C GLN A 245 -16.18 -7.47 -10.88
N ALA A 246 -16.85 -6.34 -10.61
CA ALA A 246 -18.14 -6.02 -11.22
C ALA A 246 -18.05 -5.80 -12.75
N VAL A 247 -16.95 -5.19 -13.22
CA VAL A 247 -16.65 -5.06 -14.67
C VAL A 247 -16.48 -6.44 -15.30
N ARG A 248 -15.70 -7.33 -14.70
CA ARG A 248 -15.50 -8.69 -15.24
C ARG A 248 -16.81 -9.44 -15.28
N TYR A 249 -17.62 -9.34 -14.23
CA TYR A 249 -18.95 -9.95 -14.21
C TYR A 249 -19.86 -9.39 -15.31
N SER A 250 -19.77 -8.10 -15.66
CA SER A 250 -20.54 -7.54 -16.78
C SER A 250 -20.07 -8.02 -18.16
N VAL A 251 -18.80 -8.41 -18.29
CA VAL A 251 -18.21 -8.94 -19.51
C VAL A 251 -18.48 -10.44 -19.67
N THR A 252 -18.28 -11.22 -18.61
CA THR A 252 -18.33 -12.70 -18.66
C THR A 252 -19.71 -13.25 -18.32
N GLY A 253 -20.54 -12.51 -17.58
CA GLY A 253 -21.79 -13.04 -17.03
C GLY A 253 -21.60 -14.02 -15.87
N VAL A 254 -20.36 -14.23 -15.40
CA VAL A 254 -20.02 -15.08 -14.25
C VAL A 254 -19.27 -14.23 -13.21
N LEU A 255 -19.80 -14.18 -11.99
CA LEU A 255 -19.14 -13.46 -10.90
C LEU A 255 -17.90 -14.25 -10.47
N SER A 256 -16.73 -13.60 -10.53
CA SER A 256 -15.46 -14.23 -10.11
C SER A 256 -15.50 -14.57 -8.63
N THR A 257 -14.74 -15.59 -8.22
CA THR A 257 -14.56 -15.91 -6.80
C THR A 257 -13.90 -14.75 -6.03
N LYS A 258 -13.87 -14.84 -4.70
CA LYS A 258 -13.19 -13.85 -3.84
C LYS A 258 -11.73 -13.61 -4.21
N ASN A 259 -11.02 -14.66 -4.63
CA ASN A 259 -9.62 -14.58 -5.05
C ASN A 259 -9.48 -14.09 -6.50
N GLY A 260 -10.57 -13.61 -7.11
CA GLY A 260 -10.59 -13.11 -8.47
C GLY A 260 -10.37 -14.19 -9.54
N SER A 261 -10.67 -15.46 -9.27
CA SER A 261 -10.59 -16.53 -10.27
C SER A 261 -11.97 -16.86 -10.83
N GLU A 262 -12.11 -16.99 -12.15
CA GLU A 262 -13.34 -17.51 -12.77
C GLU A 262 -13.33 -19.04 -12.88
N PRO A 263 -14.46 -19.71 -12.64
CA PRO A 263 -14.60 -21.14 -12.89
C PRO A 263 -14.75 -21.43 -14.40
N GLY A 264 -13.85 -22.25 -14.94
CA GLY A 264 -14.17 -23.19 -16.02
C GLY A 264 -14.33 -22.67 -17.45
N GLU A 265 -14.19 -21.39 -17.75
CA GLU A 265 -14.41 -20.86 -19.10
C GLU A 265 -13.12 -20.37 -19.77
N GLU A 266 -12.94 -20.75 -21.05
CA GLU A 266 -11.95 -20.14 -21.93
C GLU A 266 -12.49 -18.79 -22.43
N PHE A 267 -11.74 -17.71 -22.22
CA PHE A 267 -12.17 -16.38 -22.62
C PHE A 267 -11.71 -16.03 -24.03
N GLY A 268 -12.62 -15.48 -24.82
CA GLY A 268 -12.33 -15.00 -26.15
C GLY A 268 -11.48 -13.72 -26.14
N LEU A 269 -10.90 -13.40 -27.30
CA LEU A 269 -10.10 -12.18 -27.48
C LEU A 269 -10.90 -10.90 -27.23
N ARG A 270 -12.23 -10.94 -27.42
CA ARG A 270 -13.11 -9.78 -27.22
C ARG A 270 -13.22 -9.43 -25.75
N GLU A 271 -13.45 -10.42 -24.90
CA GLU A 271 -13.55 -10.26 -23.45
C GLU A 271 -12.22 -9.73 -22.89
N ILE A 272 -11.11 -10.34 -23.30
CA ILE A 272 -9.74 -9.92 -22.94
C ILE A 272 -9.48 -8.47 -23.36
N ALA A 273 -9.75 -8.13 -24.62
CA ALA A 273 -9.56 -6.77 -25.14
C ALA A 273 -10.46 -5.74 -24.43
N THR A 274 -11.67 -6.13 -24.05
CA THR A 274 -12.60 -5.26 -23.32
C THR A 274 -12.05 -4.91 -21.94
N VAL A 275 -11.53 -5.89 -21.19
CA VAL A 275 -10.96 -5.62 -19.85
C VAL A 275 -9.69 -4.78 -19.93
N TYR A 276 -8.80 -5.02 -20.90
CA TYR A 276 -7.68 -4.12 -21.18
C TYR A 276 -8.13 -2.70 -21.52
N GLY A 277 -9.14 -2.58 -22.38
CA GLY A 277 -9.73 -1.30 -22.78
C GLY A 277 -10.28 -0.51 -21.59
N VAL A 278 -11.01 -1.17 -20.68
CA VAL A 278 -11.49 -0.55 -19.44
C VAL A 278 -10.32 -0.06 -18.58
N GLY A 279 -9.24 -0.85 -18.47
CA GLY A 279 -8.04 -0.43 -17.75
C GLY A 279 -7.41 0.84 -18.34
N VAL A 280 -7.25 0.91 -19.67
CA VAL A 280 -6.72 2.10 -20.36
C VAL A 280 -7.61 3.31 -20.15
N LEU A 281 -8.94 3.14 -20.25
CA LEU A 281 -9.91 4.21 -19.98
C LEU A 281 -9.85 4.69 -18.53
N ALA A 282 -9.62 3.80 -17.56
CA ALA A 282 -9.44 4.18 -16.15
C ALA A 282 -8.22 5.09 -15.96
N VAL A 283 -7.06 4.75 -16.55
CA VAL A 283 -5.88 5.63 -16.50
C VAL A 283 -6.13 6.97 -17.18
N ALA A 284 -6.78 6.97 -18.34
CA ALA A 284 -7.13 8.20 -19.04
C ALA A 284 -8.06 9.08 -18.18
N GLY A 285 -9.07 8.48 -17.53
CA GLY A 285 -9.95 9.17 -16.58
C GLY A 285 -9.20 9.74 -15.38
N ALA A 286 -8.27 8.98 -14.80
CA ALA A 286 -7.41 9.46 -13.71
C ALA A 286 -6.57 10.67 -14.14
N PHE A 287 -6.04 10.66 -15.37
CA PHE A 287 -5.28 11.78 -15.92
C PHE A 287 -6.16 13.01 -16.19
N LEU A 288 -7.35 12.82 -16.76
CA LEU A 288 -8.31 13.91 -16.98
C LEU A 288 -8.75 14.57 -15.67
N MET A 289 -9.03 13.77 -14.63
CA MET A 289 -9.34 14.28 -13.29
C MET A 289 -8.15 14.98 -12.62
N ALA A 290 -6.92 14.59 -12.97
CA ALA A 290 -5.75 15.32 -12.52
C ALA A 290 -5.70 16.69 -13.23
N LEU A 291 -5.88 16.72 -14.54
CA LEU A 291 -5.84 17.94 -15.35
C LEU A 291 -6.92 18.97 -14.99
N SER A 292 -8.07 18.54 -14.48
CA SER A 292 -9.14 19.46 -14.08
C SER A 292 -8.78 20.36 -12.89
N GLY A 293 -7.66 20.08 -12.19
CA GLY A 293 -7.20 20.88 -11.05
C GLY A 293 -8.10 20.79 -9.82
N TYR A 294 -9.08 19.88 -9.83
CA TYR A 294 -10.01 19.70 -8.72
C TYR A 294 -9.38 18.85 -7.62
N SER A 295 -8.85 19.51 -6.58
CA SER A 295 -8.14 18.87 -5.45
C SER A 295 -9.04 18.75 -4.21
N ARG A 296 -10.02 17.85 -4.27
CA ARG A 296 -10.73 17.38 -3.06
C ARG A 296 -10.30 15.96 -2.74
N ARG A 297 -10.31 15.57 -1.46
CA ARG A 297 -9.99 14.20 -1.02
C ARG A 297 -10.72 13.13 -1.84
N LEU A 298 -12.01 13.33 -2.14
CA LEU A 298 -12.78 12.39 -2.96
C LEU A 298 -12.24 12.24 -4.40
N ALA A 299 -11.72 13.31 -4.99
CA ALA A 299 -11.11 13.26 -6.32
C ALA A 299 -9.76 12.53 -6.29
N ASP A 300 -8.98 12.68 -5.22
CA ASP A 300 -7.74 11.93 -5.02
C ASP A 300 -8.00 10.45 -4.80
N LEU A 301 -9.03 10.10 -4.00
CA LEU A 301 -9.52 8.74 -3.85
C LEU A 301 -9.98 8.15 -5.20
N ALA A 302 -10.80 8.86 -5.95
CA ALA A 302 -11.28 8.40 -7.26
C ALA A 302 -10.12 8.19 -8.26
N ARG A 303 -9.15 9.11 -8.27
CA ARG A 303 -7.94 9.01 -9.10
C ARG A 303 -7.10 7.79 -8.69
N GLY A 304 -6.90 7.59 -7.40
CA GLY A 304 -6.23 6.41 -6.84
C GLY A 304 -6.94 5.12 -7.24
N THR A 305 -8.26 5.04 -7.04
CA THR A 305 -9.11 3.91 -7.43
C THR A 305 -8.98 3.57 -8.92
N PHE A 306 -8.99 4.56 -9.83
CA PHE A 306 -8.82 4.28 -11.26
C PHE A 306 -7.40 3.83 -11.64
N CYS A 307 -6.36 4.40 -11.02
CA CYS A 307 -4.99 3.90 -11.21
C CYS A 307 -4.84 2.45 -10.73
N MET A 308 -5.46 2.08 -9.61
CA MET A 308 -5.48 0.70 -9.12
C MET A 308 -6.33 -0.22 -10.01
N ALA A 309 -7.49 0.26 -10.49
CA ALA A 309 -8.36 -0.49 -11.40
C ALA A 309 -7.63 -0.86 -12.70
N PHE A 310 -6.80 0.04 -13.23
CA PHE A 310 -5.92 -0.28 -14.36
C PHE A 310 -5.00 -1.46 -14.06
N ALA A 311 -4.36 -1.47 -12.89
CA ALA A 311 -3.49 -2.57 -12.49
C ALA A 311 -4.25 -3.90 -12.39
N TRP A 312 -5.47 -3.90 -11.85
CA TRP A 312 -6.33 -5.09 -11.80
C TRP A 312 -6.77 -5.56 -13.18
N CYS A 313 -7.18 -4.65 -14.06
CA CYS A 313 -7.51 -4.99 -15.44
C CYS A 313 -6.31 -5.63 -16.15
N LEU A 314 -5.11 -5.07 -15.97
CA LEU A 314 -3.87 -5.61 -16.51
C LEU A 314 -3.57 -7.01 -15.96
N LEU A 315 -3.79 -7.26 -14.65
CA LEU A 315 -3.63 -8.59 -14.05
C LEU A 315 -4.55 -9.62 -14.69
N PHE A 316 -5.87 -9.36 -14.64
CA PHE A 316 -6.87 -10.35 -15.02
C PHE A 316 -6.91 -10.57 -16.53
N ALA A 317 -6.79 -9.51 -17.34
CA ALA A 317 -6.71 -9.66 -18.79
C ALA A 317 -5.44 -10.40 -19.23
N SER A 318 -4.30 -10.18 -18.57
CA SER A 318 -3.06 -10.93 -18.88
C SER A 318 -3.18 -12.39 -18.48
N ARG A 319 -3.87 -12.69 -17.37
CA ARG A 319 -4.16 -14.06 -16.96
C ARG A 319 -5.02 -14.79 -18.01
N TRP A 320 -6.12 -14.18 -18.45
CA TRP A 320 -6.96 -14.74 -19.51
C TRP A 320 -6.20 -14.89 -20.83
N MET A 321 -5.36 -13.91 -21.18
CA MET A 321 -4.50 -13.99 -22.38
C MET A 321 -3.54 -15.19 -22.32
N PHE A 322 -2.95 -15.47 -21.16
CA PHE A 322 -2.05 -16.62 -20.97
C PHE A 322 -2.80 -17.95 -21.06
N GLU A 323 -4.02 -18.03 -20.53
CA GLU A 323 -4.89 -19.21 -20.67
C GLU A 323 -5.26 -19.46 -22.15
N SER A 324 -5.50 -18.42 -22.93
CA SER A 324 -5.85 -18.53 -24.35
C SER A 324 -4.64 -18.63 -25.29
N TRP A 325 -3.40 -18.53 -24.80
CA TRP A 325 -2.21 -18.55 -25.66
C TRP A 325 -1.84 -19.98 -26.08
N ARG A 326 -2.07 -20.30 -27.36
CA ARG A 326 -1.79 -21.62 -27.96
C ARG A 326 -0.43 -22.26 -27.59
N LEU A 327 0.67 -21.50 -27.60
CA LEU A 327 2.00 -22.00 -27.23
C LEU A 327 2.05 -22.49 -25.78
N LEU A 328 1.49 -21.71 -24.85
CA LEU A 328 1.44 -22.05 -23.43
C LEU A 328 0.53 -23.26 -23.19
N VAL A 329 -0.62 -23.30 -23.86
CA VAL A 329 -1.53 -24.45 -23.84
C VAL A 329 -0.84 -25.72 -24.34
N THR A 330 -0.05 -25.65 -25.42
CA THR A 330 0.68 -26.83 -25.93
C THR A 330 1.77 -27.34 -24.99
N LEU A 331 2.24 -26.50 -24.06
CA LEU A 331 3.26 -26.87 -23.07
C LEU A 331 2.63 -27.26 -21.71
N ASP A 332 1.30 -27.28 -21.61
CA ASP A 332 0.56 -27.45 -20.34
C ASP A 332 0.93 -26.40 -19.27
N VAL A 333 1.38 -25.22 -19.71
CA VAL A 333 1.76 -24.10 -18.84
C VAL A 333 0.58 -23.15 -18.78
N SER A 334 -0.23 -23.23 -17.74
CA SER A 334 -1.37 -22.31 -17.54
C SER A 334 -1.25 -21.55 -16.23
N PRO A 335 -1.89 -20.38 -16.06
CA PRO A 335 -2.00 -19.71 -14.75
C PRO A 335 -2.62 -20.56 -13.62
N ARG A 336 -3.13 -21.76 -13.94
CA ARG A 336 -3.58 -22.75 -12.96
C ARG A 336 -2.40 -23.58 -12.40
N THR A 337 -1.36 -23.79 -13.19
CA THR A 337 -0.10 -24.46 -12.82
C THR A 337 0.87 -23.49 -12.13
N ILE A 338 1.78 -24.01 -11.30
CA ILE A 338 2.80 -23.18 -10.61
C ILE A 338 3.72 -22.53 -11.65
N GLU A 339 4.12 -23.28 -12.68
CA GLU A 339 4.97 -22.84 -13.77
C GLU A 339 4.33 -21.65 -14.50
N GLY A 340 3.06 -21.74 -14.86
CA GLY A 340 2.37 -20.65 -15.54
C GLY A 340 2.15 -19.41 -14.65
N ARG A 341 1.93 -19.59 -13.34
CA ARG A 341 1.92 -18.46 -12.38
C ARG A 341 3.29 -17.76 -12.35
N VAL A 342 4.39 -18.52 -12.35
CA VAL A 342 5.76 -17.95 -12.38
C VAL A 342 6.02 -17.20 -13.69
N VAL A 343 5.67 -17.77 -14.84
CA VAL A 343 5.86 -17.08 -16.14
C VAL A 343 5.04 -15.79 -16.20
N LEU A 344 3.79 -15.82 -15.73
CA LEU A 344 2.94 -14.62 -15.66
C LEU A 344 3.54 -13.55 -14.74
N ALA A 345 4.04 -13.93 -13.56
CA ALA A 345 4.68 -13.02 -12.61
C ALA A 345 5.95 -12.38 -13.20
N LEU A 346 6.79 -13.15 -13.89
CA LEU A 346 7.99 -12.65 -14.58
C LEU A 346 7.63 -11.69 -15.73
N PHE A 347 6.62 -12.03 -16.52
CA PHE A 347 6.12 -11.18 -17.61
C PHE A 347 5.62 -9.84 -17.07
N LEU A 348 4.73 -9.85 -16.08
CA LEU A 348 4.17 -8.62 -15.50
C LEU A 348 5.20 -7.80 -14.71
N SER A 349 6.18 -8.44 -14.08
CA SER A 349 7.33 -7.74 -13.46
C SER A 349 8.17 -7.01 -14.51
N THR A 350 8.46 -7.67 -15.63
CA THR A 350 9.24 -7.08 -16.75
C THR A 350 8.48 -5.94 -17.41
N PHE A 351 7.18 -6.14 -17.67
CA PHE A 351 6.30 -5.10 -18.20
C PHE A 351 6.25 -3.89 -17.27
N THR A 352 6.08 -4.11 -15.97
CA THR A 352 6.04 -3.06 -14.96
C THR A 352 7.34 -2.27 -14.96
N ALA A 353 8.50 -2.96 -14.92
CA ALA A 353 9.81 -2.32 -14.98
C ALA A 353 9.96 -1.40 -16.21
N PHE A 354 9.50 -1.86 -17.39
CA PHE A 354 9.49 -1.04 -18.60
C PHE A 354 8.54 0.15 -18.48
N ALA A 355 7.31 -0.06 -17.99
CA ALA A 355 6.31 0.99 -17.81
C ALA A 355 6.83 2.11 -16.88
N ILE A 356 7.56 1.76 -15.82
CA ILE A 356 8.16 2.72 -14.90
C ILE A 356 9.22 3.59 -15.59
N ILE A 357 10.06 3.01 -16.45
CA ILE A 357 11.04 3.79 -17.23
C ILE A 357 10.33 4.81 -18.13
N VAL A 358 9.20 4.43 -18.71
CA VAL A 358 8.37 5.33 -19.53
C VAL A 358 7.73 6.42 -18.67
N LEU A 359 7.17 6.06 -17.51
CA LEU A 359 6.53 6.99 -16.58
C LEU A 359 7.53 7.99 -15.96
N ASP A 360 8.77 7.56 -15.68
CA ASP A 360 9.87 8.43 -15.20
C ASP A 360 10.21 9.49 -16.25
N LYS A 361 10.39 9.08 -17.52
CA LYS A 361 10.60 10.00 -18.64
C LYS A 361 9.42 10.96 -18.84
N PHE A 362 8.20 10.47 -18.62
CA PHE A 362 6.99 11.29 -18.70
C PHE A 362 6.93 12.34 -17.59
N GLU A 363 7.28 11.99 -16.35
CA GLU A 363 7.37 12.94 -15.24
C GLU A 363 8.40 14.04 -15.53
N ASP A 364 9.59 13.65 -16.02
CA ASP A 364 10.69 14.57 -16.33
C ASP A 364 10.37 15.54 -17.48
N THR A 365 9.51 15.13 -18.42
CA THR A 365 9.15 15.96 -19.60
C THR A 365 7.89 16.81 -19.36
N SER A 366 7.13 16.55 -18.28
CA SER A 366 5.84 17.21 -18.06
C SER A 366 5.99 18.71 -17.74
N ARG A 367 5.20 19.53 -18.44
CA ARG A 367 5.07 20.98 -18.15
C ARG A 367 4.46 21.26 -16.77
N ASN A 368 3.71 20.32 -16.22
CA ASN A 368 3.10 20.40 -14.89
C ASN A 368 3.70 19.30 -13.98
N PRO A 369 4.84 19.58 -13.32
CA PRO A 369 5.58 18.55 -12.57
C PRO A 369 4.80 18.02 -11.37
N ARG A 370 4.02 18.87 -10.68
CA ARG A 370 3.20 18.45 -9.52
C ARG A 370 2.14 17.44 -9.94
N LEU A 371 1.45 17.72 -11.04
CA LEU A 371 0.38 16.87 -11.57
C LEU A 371 0.92 15.51 -12.02
N ALA A 372 1.96 15.54 -12.85
CA ALA A 372 2.60 14.33 -13.35
C ALA A 372 3.14 13.49 -12.19
N HIS A 373 3.74 14.13 -11.18
CA HIS A 373 4.23 13.44 -9.99
C HIS A 373 3.14 12.64 -9.28
N ASN A 374 1.95 13.23 -9.06
CA ASN A 374 0.86 12.56 -8.34
C ASN A 374 0.26 11.39 -9.14
N VAL A 375 0.03 11.58 -10.44
CA VAL A 375 -0.50 10.50 -11.31
C VAL A 375 0.52 9.38 -11.43
N VAL A 376 1.79 9.70 -11.68
CA VAL A 376 2.88 8.71 -11.79
C VAL A 376 3.04 7.97 -10.47
N LYS A 377 2.99 8.66 -9.32
CA LYS A 377 3.00 8.00 -8.00
C LYS A 377 1.88 6.96 -7.88
N ASN A 378 0.63 7.33 -8.17
CA ASN A 378 -0.50 6.40 -8.06
C ASN A 378 -0.41 5.22 -9.04
N LEU A 379 0.04 5.45 -10.28
CA LEU A 379 0.27 4.38 -11.26
C LEU A 379 1.38 3.43 -10.82
N VAL A 380 2.49 3.97 -10.31
CA VAL A 380 3.60 3.16 -9.78
C VAL A 380 3.12 2.32 -8.59
N THR A 381 2.33 2.89 -7.68
CA THR A 381 1.74 2.12 -6.57
C THR A 381 0.85 0.98 -7.09
N GLY A 382 -0.03 1.26 -8.05
CA GLY A 382 -0.89 0.22 -8.67
C GLY A 382 -0.11 -0.89 -9.36
N LEU A 383 0.91 -0.54 -10.14
CA LEU A 383 1.81 -1.52 -10.76
C LEU A 383 2.63 -2.31 -9.71
N SER A 384 2.95 -1.71 -8.57
CA SER A 384 3.62 -2.42 -7.46
C SER A 384 2.72 -3.46 -6.81
N ILE A 385 1.42 -3.15 -6.67
CA ILE A 385 0.38 -4.09 -6.22
C ILE A 385 0.24 -5.24 -7.19
N LEU A 386 0.15 -4.94 -8.49
CA LEU A 386 0.09 -5.95 -9.56
C LEU A 386 1.23 -6.97 -9.43
N VAL A 387 2.47 -6.50 -9.31
CA VAL A 387 3.63 -7.37 -9.15
C VAL A 387 3.52 -8.19 -7.86
N GLY A 388 3.17 -7.55 -6.74
CA GLY A 388 2.99 -8.23 -5.45
C GLY A 388 1.98 -9.38 -5.51
N PHE A 389 0.83 -9.16 -6.14
CA PHE A 389 -0.21 -10.17 -6.32
C PHE A 389 0.20 -11.33 -7.22
N THR A 390 0.94 -11.06 -8.29
CA THR A 390 1.40 -12.14 -9.16
C THR A 390 2.35 -13.09 -8.45
N TRP A 391 3.23 -12.56 -7.59
CA TRP A 391 4.13 -13.38 -6.78
C TRP A 391 3.43 -14.04 -5.58
N GLU A 392 2.42 -13.39 -5.01
CA GLU A 392 1.55 -14.01 -4.02
C GLU A 392 0.88 -15.26 -4.59
N HIS A 393 0.30 -15.20 -5.80
CA HIS A 393 -0.30 -16.37 -6.43
C HIS A 393 0.72 -17.50 -6.66
N VAL A 394 1.97 -17.19 -6.98
CA VAL A 394 3.03 -18.21 -7.10
C VAL A 394 3.25 -18.91 -5.76
N VAL A 395 3.37 -18.13 -4.68
CA VAL A 395 3.60 -18.65 -3.33
C VAL A 395 2.40 -19.46 -2.83
N ASP A 396 1.19 -18.96 -3.04
CA ASP A 396 -0.06 -19.69 -2.76
C ASP A 396 -0.12 -21.03 -3.51
N GLY A 397 0.28 -21.05 -4.78
CA GLY A 397 0.35 -22.29 -5.56
C GLY A 397 1.34 -23.30 -4.97
N CYS A 398 2.49 -22.81 -4.50
CA CYS A 398 3.49 -23.64 -3.84
C CYS A 398 3.03 -24.16 -2.47
N THR A 399 2.36 -23.32 -1.66
CA THR A 399 1.82 -23.75 -0.35
C THR A 399 0.68 -24.75 -0.52
N GLU A 400 -0.19 -24.57 -1.52
CA GLU A 400 -1.23 -25.54 -1.88
C GLU A 400 -0.63 -26.89 -2.30
N ALA A 401 0.42 -26.87 -3.14
CA ALA A 401 1.10 -28.09 -3.54
C ALA A 401 1.73 -28.84 -2.35
N ILE A 402 2.31 -28.12 -1.38
CA ILE A 402 2.81 -28.72 -0.13
C ILE A 402 1.65 -29.28 0.70
N ALA A 403 0.55 -28.53 0.83
CA ALA A 403 -0.62 -28.96 1.58
C ALA A 403 -1.25 -30.23 0.98
N SER A 404 -1.27 -30.37 -0.35
CA SER A 404 -1.83 -31.55 -1.02
C SER A 404 -1.14 -32.87 -0.68
N ILE A 405 0.09 -32.84 -0.14
CA ILE A 405 0.81 -34.04 0.31
C ILE A 405 0.03 -34.71 1.47
N TYR A 406 -0.67 -33.93 2.30
CA TYR A 406 -1.41 -34.39 3.47
C TYR A 406 -2.85 -34.85 3.14
N HIS A 407 -2.96 -35.90 2.32
CA HIS A 407 -4.24 -36.51 1.98
C HIS A 407 -5.03 -36.95 3.23
N GLY A 408 -6.33 -36.60 3.29
CA GLY A 408 -7.26 -37.03 4.35
C GLY A 408 -7.12 -36.33 5.71
N HIS A 409 -6.23 -35.35 5.86
CA HIS A 409 -6.02 -34.63 7.11
C HIS A 409 -6.17 -33.10 6.93
N GLU A 410 -7.40 -32.61 6.95
CA GLU A 410 -7.70 -31.17 6.76
C GLU A 410 -6.96 -30.26 7.75
N LEU A 411 -6.80 -30.70 9.01
CA LEU A 411 -6.00 -29.95 9.99
C LEU A 411 -4.52 -29.83 9.58
N LYS A 412 -3.92 -30.89 9.02
CA LYS A 412 -2.51 -30.86 8.59
C LYS A 412 -2.34 -29.96 7.36
N LYS A 413 -3.31 -29.96 6.44
CA LYS A 413 -3.34 -29.03 5.30
C LYS A 413 -3.36 -27.59 5.78
N LEU A 414 -4.30 -27.25 6.67
CA LEU A 414 -4.40 -25.90 7.24
C LEU A 414 -3.09 -25.50 7.93
N VAL A 415 -2.54 -26.36 8.80
CA VAL A 415 -1.27 -26.08 9.49
C VAL A 415 -0.15 -25.80 8.49
N SER A 416 -0.03 -26.58 7.41
CA SER A 416 1.01 -26.36 6.40
C SER A 416 0.89 -25.00 5.69
N LYS A 417 -0.35 -24.58 5.37
CA LYS A 417 -0.63 -23.27 4.77
C LYS A 417 -0.30 -22.13 5.72
N VAL A 418 -0.75 -22.22 6.96
CA VAL A 418 -0.49 -21.22 8.02
C VAL A 418 1.01 -21.08 8.29
N VAL A 419 1.74 -22.20 8.32
CA VAL A 419 3.19 -22.20 8.49
C VAL A 419 3.87 -21.47 7.32
N GLY A 420 3.49 -21.77 6.08
CA GLY A 420 4.01 -21.06 4.90
C GLY A 420 3.70 -19.56 4.93
N ALA A 421 2.46 -19.22 5.28
CA ALA A 421 1.97 -17.86 5.42
C ALA A 421 2.64 -17.06 6.55
N THR A 422 3.19 -17.74 7.56
CA THR A 422 3.84 -17.10 8.71
C THR A 422 5.36 -16.99 8.53
N ILE A 423 6.02 -18.06 8.08
CA ILE A 423 7.49 -18.10 7.97
C ILE A 423 8.00 -17.05 6.98
N ILE A 424 7.33 -16.88 5.84
CA ILE A 424 7.79 -15.97 4.80
C ILE A 424 7.80 -14.51 5.32
N PRO A 425 6.70 -13.95 5.86
CA PRO A 425 6.71 -12.62 6.46
C PRO A 425 7.69 -12.48 7.63
N LEU A 426 7.90 -13.51 8.46
CA LEU A 426 8.86 -13.45 9.56
C LEU A 426 10.30 -13.23 9.09
N VAL A 427 10.67 -13.74 7.91
CA VAL A 427 11.99 -13.53 7.31
C VAL A 427 12.03 -12.21 6.52
N VAL A 428 10.98 -11.93 5.76
CA VAL A 428 10.93 -10.79 4.82
C VAL A 428 10.73 -9.46 5.54
N LEU A 429 9.86 -9.38 6.54
CA LEU A 429 9.52 -8.12 7.23
C LEU A 429 10.73 -7.47 7.94
N PRO A 430 11.57 -8.19 8.70
CA PRO A 430 12.75 -7.59 9.33
C PRO A 430 13.74 -7.04 8.29
N ALA A 431 13.96 -7.76 7.20
CA ALA A 431 14.85 -7.34 6.11
C ALA A 431 14.30 -6.13 5.36
N TRP A 432 13.00 -6.14 5.05
CA TRP A 432 12.28 -5.03 4.43
C TRP A 432 12.37 -3.76 5.27
N ARG A 433 12.04 -3.85 6.57
CA ARG A 433 12.07 -2.71 7.49
C ARG A 433 13.46 -2.10 7.60
N ARG A 434 14.49 -2.94 7.79
CA ARG A 434 15.87 -2.49 8.01
C ARG A 434 16.54 -1.95 6.75
N HIS A 435 16.33 -2.58 5.59
CA HIS A 435 17.12 -2.25 4.40
C HIS A 435 16.33 -1.48 3.34
N VAL A 436 15.11 -1.93 3.04
CA VAL A 436 14.32 -1.36 1.93
C VAL A 436 13.64 -0.07 2.37
N LEU A 437 12.85 -0.12 3.44
CA LEU A 437 12.08 1.03 3.92
C LEU A 437 13.00 2.20 4.34
N GLN A 438 14.08 1.90 5.07
CA GLN A 438 15.07 2.91 5.45
C GLN A 438 15.66 3.61 4.23
N LYS A 439 15.99 2.87 3.17
CA LYS A 439 16.54 3.44 1.93
C LYS A 439 15.51 4.32 1.21
N VAL A 440 14.24 3.89 1.18
CA VAL A 440 13.14 4.67 0.56
C VAL A 440 12.95 6.00 1.27
N LEU A 441 12.85 5.97 2.60
CA LEU A 441 12.67 7.17 3.42
C LEU A 441 13.84 8.15 3.27
N MET A 442 15.06 7.62 3.24
CA MET A 442 16.25 8.41 2.98
C MET A 442 16.21 9.09 1.61
N LEU A 443 15.83 8.37 0.55
CA LEU A 443 15.72 8.92 -0.80
C LEU A 443 14.60 9.96 -0.92
N MET A 444 13.48 9.76 -0.22
CA MET A 444 12.39 10.74 -0.13
C MET A 444 12.85 12.03 0.55
N LYS A 445 13.54 11.92 1.69
CA LYS A 445 14.09 13.06 2.43
C LYS A 445 15.07 13.85 1.56
N HIS A 446 15.99 13.17 0.89
CA HIS A 446 16.95 13.81 -0.01
C HIS A 446 16.28 14.60 -1.16
N LYS A 447 15.18 14.07 -1.74
CA LYS A 447 14.41 14.80 -2.77
C LYS A 447 13.72 16.03 -2.19
N LYS A 448 13.16 15.93 -0.98
CA LYS A 448 12.54 17.07 -0.29
C LYS A 448 13.59 18.16 -0.04
N ASP A 449 14.74 17.78 0.51
CA ASP A 449 15.86 18.70 0.78
C ASP A 449 16.38 19.37 -0.51
N LYS A 450 16.52 18.60 -1.60
CA LYS A 450 16.94 19.13 -2.90
C LYS A 450 15.94 20.16 -3.46
N ARG A 451 14.64 19.87 -3.38
CA ARG A 451 13.58 20.80 -3.83
C ARG A 451 13.57 22.08 -2.99
N VAL A 452 13.78 21.98 -1.68
CA VAL A 452 13.88 23.15 -0.79
C VAL A 452 15.12 23.97 -1.14
N ALA A 453 16.28 23.33 -1.34
CA ALA A 453 17.51 24.01 -1.74
C ALA A 453 17.37 24.71 -3.10
N GLU A 454 16.72 24.08 -4.07
CA GLU A 454 16.41 24.68 -5.38
C GLU A 454 15.51 25.91 -5.25
N ARG A 455 14.46 25.84 -4.41
CA ARG A 455 13.59 27.00 -4.12
C ARG A 455 14.35 28.12 -3.44
N LEU A 456 15.18 27.82 -2.45
CA LEU A 456 16.01 28.82 -1.76
C LEU A 456 17.02 29.46 -2.74
N ALA A 457 17.66 28.67 -3.60
CA ALA A 457 18.56 29.19 -4.63
C ALA A 457 17.83 30.08 -5.64
N GLN A 458 16.59 29.74 -6.03
CA GLN A 458 15.75 30.60 -6.85
C GLN A 458 15.39 31.91 -6.14
N MET A 459 15.03 31.86 -4.85
CA MET A 459 14.77 33.05 -4.04
C MET A 459 16.00 33.98 -3.91
N VAL A 460 17.20 33.39 -3.74
CA VAL A 460 18.45 34.16 -3.62
C VAL A 460 18.92 34.73 -4.96
N SER A 461 18.78 33.97 -6.05
CA SER A 461 19.21 34.40 -7.39
C SER A 461 18.24 35.39 -8.05
N GLY A 462 16.94 35.32 -7.72
CA GLY A 462 15.90 36.17 -8.28
C GLY A 462 15.71 37.51 -7.54
N GLY A 463 16.79 38.24 -7.26
CA GLY A 463 16.75 39.54 -6.56
C GLY A 463 15.54 40.40 -6.94
N LYS A 464 14.65 40.63 -5.97
CA LYS A 464 13.29 41.20 -6.06
C LYS A 464 12.28 40.34 -6.83
N ILE A 465 11.52 39.54 -6.08
CA ILE A 465 10.15 39.21 -6.42
C ILE A 465 9.26 40.03 -5.48
N GLU A 466 8.43 40.89 -6.06
CA GLU A 466 7.30 41.50 -5.36
C GLU A 466 6.53 40.37 -4.66
N LEU A 467 6.36 40.49 -3.34
CA LEU A 467 5.44 39.67 -2.57
C LEU A 467 4.03 39.88 -3.14
N SER A 468 3.67 39.14 -4.20
CA SER A 468 2.27 38.90 -4.50
C SER A 468 1.77 37.99 -3.39
N SER A 469 1.04 38.60 -2.47
CA SER A 469 0.31 37.99 -1.37
C SER A 469 -0.82 37.09 -1.87
N SER A 470 -0.50 36.05 -2.65
CA SER A 470 -1.41 34.93 -2.88
C SER A 470 -0.96 33.79 -2.00
N GLU A 471 -1.53 33.75 -0.79
CA GLU A 471 -2.02 32.54 -0.14
C GLU A 471 -1.29 31.24 -0.50
N ASP A 472 -0.08 31.05 0.05
CA ASP A 472 0.48 29.72 0.28
C ASP A 472 0.58 29.57 1.81
N GLU A 473 -0.58 29.44 2.46
CA GLU A 473 -0.66 28.81 3.77
C GLU A 473 -0.19 27.34 3.63
N PRO A 474 0.52 26.79 4.62
CA PRO A 474 0.82 25.37 4.62
C PRO A 474 -0.48 24.58 4.84
N ASP A 475 -1.03 23.99 3.77
CA ASP A 475 -2.06 22.93 3.77
C ASP A 475 -2.94 22.88 5.04
N ALA A 476 -3.76 23.90 5.24
CA ALA A 476 -4.89 23.86 6.18
C ALA A 476 -6.16 23.25 5.54
N ASP A 477 -6.05 22.75 4.30
CA ASP A 477 -7.15 22.15 3.52
C ASP A 477 -7.46 20.67 3.87
N LEU A 478 -7.12 20.24 5.09
CA LEU A 478 -7.62 18.96 5.62
C LEU A 478 -9.09 19.02 6.03
N ALA A 479 -9.78 20.16 5.99
CA ALA A 479 -11.16 20.27 6.41
C ALA A 479 -12.17 20.14 5.25
N TRP A 480 -12.40 18.92 4.71
CA TRP A 480 -13.72 18.41 4.22
C TRP A 480 -13.72 16.88 4.05
#